data_AF-A0A932DT04-F1
#
_entry.id   AF-A0A932DT04-F1
#
_cell.length_a   1.000
_cell.length_b   1.000
_cell.length_c   1.000
_cell.angle_alpha   90.00
_cell.angle_beta   90.00
_cell.angle_gamma   90.00
#
_symmetry.space_group_name_H-M   'P 1'
#
loop_
_entity.id
_entity.type
_entity.pdbx_description
1 polymer ?
#
loop_
_entity_poly.entity_id
_entity_poly.type
_entity_poly.pdbx_seq_one_letter_code
_entity_poly.pdbx_strand_id
1 'polypeptide(L)'
;MRVELGYLHNPKAPAADAAVAAVLRAVERSRADGLPLAGLHIAFDWCQYRHTFREPVVDRRSVGPGEAPAVRELAVDLRQAEADRLEHLAERALRRLAALPAPAPDRLYLEEFVPLRRSVIWRFNALYWREIERWETTLNRPFEAALPGGKSDASNPAQVEEAVEQFFEGLRALDKRGALPPELFVLEIGAGTGERAGLWLDRFRDLADSQGKDYYGRVRFLLSDYSMPMLERAHGNVLRHADKVSFLGLNATDPLRSLGFLRYKILCVHISNVYDNLPTDEVAKRDGRLYLVEARAYVGREAAVEVGQRYGVEPEALLRQVDLLLRIGPEASPDPAQGVGFWRDLWQLVRLEERYVPTDVRDPALIPGLDPEVLAEVLEGWPGDLRCHLSNGAVQSFVRTLPLLHPKGTLQVQDLFVTDLTEYGRGFRGPGKLDGSIVNWVNGALLRTAADRLGYRLHWAPFLYRPGSAIRIL
;
A
#
# COMPACT_ATOMS: atom_id res chain seq x y z
N MET A 1 28.83 4.63 -13.53
CA MET A 1 27.56 3.99 -13.92
C MET A 1 27.43 2.67 -13.21
N ARG A 2 26.29 2.41 -12.56
CA ARG A 2 25.94 1.12 -11.94
C ARG A 2 24.69 0.58 -12.65
N VAL A 3 24.63 -0.72 -12.88
CA VAL A 3 23.48 -1.41 -13.48
C VAL A 3 22.96 -2.45 -12.51
N GLU A 4 21.67 -2.40 -12.21
CA GLU A 4 20.97 -3.31 -11.30
C GLU A 4 19.94 -4.13 -12.09
N LEU A 5 19.97 -5.45 -11.91
CA LEU A 5 19.10 -6.40 -12.60
C LEU A 5 18.09 -7.00 -11.60
N GLY A 6 17.08 -6.21 -11.22
CA GLY A 6 16.02 -6.56 -10.29
C GLY A 6 14.97 -7.56 -10.82
N TYR A 7 15.23 -8.21 -11.96
CA TYR A 7 14.33 -9.18 -12.58
C TYR A 7 14.87 -10.61 -12.59
N LEU A 8 16.12 -10.85 -12.19
CA LEU A 8 16.79 -12.15 -12.33
C LEU A 8 16.07 -13.31 -11.62
N HIS A 9 15.23 -12.99 -10.64
CA HIS A 9 14.42 -13.97 -9.91
C HIS A 9 13.05 -14.23 -10.55
N ASN A 10 12.74 -13.61 -11.68
CA ASN A 10 11.45 -13.74 -12.36
C ASN A 10 11.59 -14.53 -13.67
N PRO A 11 11.09 -15.77 -13.74
CA PRO A 11 11.15 -16.59 -14.96
C PRO A 11 10.29 -16.03 -16.10
N LYS A 12 9.45 -15.02 -15.83
CA LYS A 12 8.53 -14.39 -16.79
C LYS A 12 9.08 -13.11 -17.42
N ALA A 13 10.39 -12.86 -17.38
CA ALA A 13 11.01 -11.70 -18.03
C ALA A 13 11.61 -12.06 -19.41
N PRO A 14 10.82 -12.43 -20.44
CA PRO A 14 11.35 -12.60 -21.78
C PRO A 14 11.83 -11.26 -22.33
N ALA A 15 12.84 -11.28 -23.20
CA ALA A 15 13.43 -10.10 -23.85
C ALA A 15 14.20 -9.12 -22.94
N ALA A 16 14.58 -9.52 -21.72
CA ALA A 16 15.40 -8.69 -20.85
C ALA A 16 16.75 -8.31 -21.49
N ASP A 17 17.40 -9.22 -22.21
CA ASP A 17 18.67 -8.94 -22.91
C ASP A 17 18.52 -7.87 -24.00
N ALA A 18 17.44 -7.94 -24.78
CA ALA A 18 17.16 -6.96 -25.83
C ALA A 18 16.86 -5.58 -25.23
N ALA A 19 16.13 -5.55 -24.11
CA ALA A 19 15.83 -4.34 -23.37
C ALA A 19 17.11 -3.70 -22.79
N VAL A 20 17.96 -4.50 -22.15
CA VAL A 20 19.26 -4.06 -21.63
C VAL A 20 20.11 -3.49 -22.76
N ALA A 21 20.23 -4.20 -23.89
CA ALA A 21 21.00 -3.73 -25.04
C ALA A 21 20.46 -2.40 -25.62
N ALA A 22 19.14 -2.24 -25.72
CA ALA A 22 18.51 -1.00 -26.19
C ALA A 22 18.83 0.19 -25.28
N VAL A 23 18.74 0.00 -23.96
CA VAL A 23 19.07 1.05 -22.99
C VAL A 23 20.56 1.39 -23.02
N LEU A 24 21.45 0.40 -23.14
CA LEU A 24 22.90 0.66 -23.24
C LEU A 24 23.25 1.44 -24.51
N ARG A 25 22.63 1.15 -25.66
CA ARG A 25 22.79 1.96 -26.88
C ARG A 25 22.33 3.41 -26.69
N ALA A 26 21.20 3.61 -25.99
CA ALA A 26 20.72 4.95 -25.64
C ALA A 26 21.72 5.70 -24.73
N VAL A 27 22.35 5.00 -23.79
CA VAL A 27 23.41 5.56 -22.93
C VAL A 27 24.65 5.94 -23.73
N GLU A 28 25.10 5.09 -24.64
CA GLU A 28 26.26 5.37 -25.50
C GLU A 28 26.06 6.62 -26.35
N ARG A 29 24.87 6.77 -26.97
CA ARG A 29 24.51 7.98 -27.71
C ARG A 29 24.43 9.21 -26.82
N SER A 30 23.71 9.11 -25.70
CA SER A 30 23.57 10.24 -24.76
C SER A 30 24.90 10.68 -24.16
N ARG A 31 25.86 9.75 -24.00
CA ARG A 31 27.23 10.06 -23.57
C ARG A 31 27.96 10.91 -24.60
N ALA A 32 27.81 10.62 -25.89
CA ALA A 32 28.35 11.45 -26.96
C ALA A 32 27.77 12.88 -26.90
N ASP A 33 26.52 13.02 -26.43
CA ASP A 33 25.82 14.29 -26.23
C ASP A 33 26.09 14.95 -24.85
N GLY A 34 27.06 14.44 -24.07
CA GLY A 34 27.51 15.09 -22.83
C GLY A 34 26.85 14.59 -21.53
N LEU A 35 26.14 13.46 -21.54
CA LEU A 35 25.61 12.85 -20.31
C LEU A 35 26.75 12.42 -19.35
N PRO A 36 26.76 12.90 -18.08
CA PRO A 36 27.70 12.41 -17.09
C PRO A 36 27.32 10.99 -16.62
N LEU A 37 28.26 10.05 -16.77
CA LEU A 37 28.10 8.66 -16.31
C LEU A 37 28.39 8.46 -14.80
N ALA A 38 29.04 9.43 -14.17
CA ALA A 38 29.27 9.44 -12.73
C ALA A 38 27.92 9.62 -12.00
N GLY A 39 27.66 8.75 -11.03
CA GLY A 39 26.38 8.74 -10.30
C GLY A 39 25.17 8.30 -11.13
N LEU A 40 25.36 7.78 -12.35
CA LEU A 40 24.28 7.17 -13.13
C LEU A 40 24.00 5.74 -12.66
N HIS A 41 22.77 5.49 -12.24
CA HIS A 41 22.22 4.19 -11.86
C HIS A 41 21.18 3.78 -12.90
N ILE A 42 21.22 2.52 -13.33
CA ILE A 42 20.23 1.97 -14.26
C ILE A 42 19.63 0.73 -13.62
N ALA A 43 18.34 0.80 -13.30
CA ALA A 43 17.61 -0.30 -12.68
C ALA A 43 16.67 -0.94 -13.70
N PHE A 44 16.78 -2.25 -13.89
CA PHE A 44 15.85 -3.05 -14.66
C PHE A 44 14.97 -3.84 -13.70
N ASP A 45 13.72 -3.41 -13.58
CA ASP A 45 12.75 -3.96 -12.64
C ASP A 45 11.68 -4.77 -13.38
N TRP A 46 11.15 -5.80 -12.73
CA TRP A 46 9.86 -6.36 -13.11
C TRP A 46 8.78 -5.85 -12.17
N CYS A 47 8.00 -4.85 -12.59
CA CYS A 47 6.90 -4.36 -11.75
C CYS A 47 5.80 -5.42 -11.61
N GLN A 48 5.43 -5.72 -10.37
CA GLN A 48 4.47 -6.80 -10.08
C GLN A 48 3.03 -6.49 -10.54
N TYR A 49 2.66 -5.23 -10.70
CA TYR A 49 1.34 -4.84 -11.19
C TYR A 49 1.46 -4.40 -12.65
N ARG A 50 0.50 -4.79 -13.49
CA ARG A 50 0.46 -4.35 -14.88
C ARG A 50 0.06 -2.88 -14.98
N HIS A 51 -0.88 -2.46 -14.13
CA HIS A 51 -1.28 -1.08 -13.96
C HIS A 51 -0.51 -0.50 -12.78
N THR A 52 0.30 0.51 -13.03
CA THR A 52 1.13 1.18 -12.02
C THR A 52 1.15 2.69 -12.27
N PHE A 53 1.83 3.41 -11.39
CA PHE A 53 2.10 4.84 -11.57
C PHE A 53 3.37 5.13 -12.38
N ARG A 54 4.09 4.10 -12.84
CA ARG A 54 5.33 4.26 -13.61
C ARG A 54 5.09 4.21 -15.10
N GLU A 55 5.80 5.07 -15.83
CA GLU A 55 6.03 4.88 -17.26
C GLU A 55 6.99 3.70 -17.49
N PRO A 56 7.07 3.14 -18.72
CA PRO A 56 8.01 2.06 -19.01
C PRO A 56 9.48 2.42 -18.72
N VAL A 57 9.82 3.71 -18.83
CA VAL A 57 11.12 4.26 -18.46
C VAL A 57 10.90 5.52 -17.63
N VAL A 58 11.46 5.53 -16.42
CA VAL A 58 11.36 6.64 -15.46
C VAL A 58 12.75 7.18 -15.14
N ASP A 59 12.94 8.48 -15.32
CA ASP A 59 14.09 9.21 -14.81
C ASP A 59 13.83 9.80 -13.42
N ARG A 60 14.84 9.71 -12.56
CA ARG A 60 14.86 10.30 -11.21
C ARG A 60 16.24 10.83 -10.90
N ARG A 61 16.31 11.86 -10.07
CA ARG A 61 17.58 12.47 -9.66
C ARG A 61 17.53 12.99 -8.24
N SER A 62 18.70 13.05 -7.61
CA SER A 62 18.86 13.79 -6.36
C SER A 62 18.72 15.29 -6.58
N VAL A 63 18.05 15.97 -5.66
CA VAL A 63 17.97 17.43 -5.64
C VAL A 63 18.75 17.99 -4.45
N GLY A 64 19.36 19.16 -4.62
CA GLY A 64 20.09 19.88 -3.59
C GLY A 64 20.34 21.34 -4.01
N PRO A 65 20.56 22.26 -3.07
CA PRO A 65 20.74 23.68 -3.41
C PRO A 65 22.03 23.90 -4.21
N GLY A 66 21.91 24.32 -5.47
CA GLY A 66 23.04 24.77 -6.30
C GLY A 66 24.04 23.70 -6.75
N GLU A 67 23.80 22.43 -6.43
CA GLU A 67 24.70 21.33 -6.77
C GLU A 67 24.20 20.50 -7.94
N ALA A 68 25.14 19.96 -8.74
CA ALA A 68 24.83 18.93 -9.70
C ALA A 68 24.27 17.69 -8.97
N PRO A 69 23.31 16.96 -9.56
CA PRO A 69 22.73 15.81 -8.88
C PRO A 69 23.80 14.74 -8.65
N ALA A 70 23.99 14.36 -7.38
CA ALA A 70 24.87 13.28 -6.95
C ALA A 70 24.40 11.92 -7.48
N VAL A 71 23.09 11.73 -7.60
CA VAL A 71 22.46 10.52 -8.12
C VAL A 71 21.58 10.87 -9.31
N ARG A 72 21.76 10.13 -10.40
CA ARG A 72 20.86 10.06 -11.55
C ARG A 72 20.43 8.62 -11.69
N GLU A 73 19.15 8.36 -11.81
CA GLU A 73 18.63 7.01 -11.95
C GLU A 73 17.69 6.91 -13.13
N LEU A 74 17.93 5.90 -13.97
CA LEU A 74 17.04 5.46 -15.04
C LEU A 74 16.45 4.12 -14.62
N ALA A 75 15.14 4.07 -14.39
CA ALA A 75 14.46 2.85 -14.02
C ALA A 75 13.58 2.36 -15.17
N VAL A 76 13.70 1.09 -15.49
CA VAL A 76 13.06 0.44 -16.64
C VAL A 76 12.14 -0.65 -16.12
N ASP A 77 10.85 -0.53 -16.42
CA ASP A 77 9.89 -1.57 -16.12
C ASP A 77 9.80 -2.56 -17.28
N LEU A 78 10.46 -3.70 -17.12
CA LEU A 78 10.50 -4.76 -18.12
C LEU A 78 9.13 -5.37 -18.41
N ARG A 79 8.14 -5.21 -17.53
CA ARG A 79 6.78 -5.68 -17.79
C ARG A 79 6.03 -4.79 -18.80
N GLN A 80 6.40 -3.52 -18.87
CA GLN A 80 5.82 -2.53 -19.78
C GLN A 80 6.75 -2.23 -20.96
N ALA A 81 7.96 -2.79 -20.99
CA ALA A 81 8.95 -2.53 -22.02
C ALA A 81 8.54 -3.15 -23.36
N GLU A 82 8.33 -2.28 -24.35
CA GLU A 82 8.21 -2.64 -25.76
C GLU A 82 9.58 -2.40 -26.43
N ALA A 83 10.22 -3.47 -26.91
CA ALA A 83 11.63 -3.43 -27.32
C ALA A 83 11.92 -2.41 -28.44
N ASP A 84 10.95 -2.19 -29.33
CA ASP A 84 11.01 -1.24 -30.45
C ASP A 84 10.96 0.23 -30.00
N ARG A 85 10.35 0.51 -28.84
CA ARG A 85 10.22 1.87 -28.29
C ARG A 85 11.23 2.18 -27.20
N LEU A 86 11.81 1.16 -26.58
CA LEU A 86 12.61 1.33 -25.36
C LEU A 86 13.84 2.22 -25.56
N GLU A 87 14.56 2.07 -26.67
CA GLU A 87 15.73 2.90 -26.99
C GLU A 87 15.36 4.38 -27.02
N HIS A 88 14.28 4.73 -27.73
CA HIS A 88 13.79 6.11 -27.81
C HIS A 88 13.31 6.65 -26.45
N LEU A 89 12.59 5.84 -25.67
CA LEU A 89 12.13 6.22 -24.33
C LEU A 89 13.31 6.46 -23.38
N ALA A 90 14.33 5.61 -23.44
CA ALA A 90 15.57 5.74 -22.67
C ALA A 90 16.35 7.00 -23.06
N GLU A 91 16.54 7.27 -24.35
CA GLU A 91 17.19 8.51 -24.81
C GLU A 91 16.45 9.76 -24.32
N ARG A 92 15.11 9.76 -24.37
CA ARG A 92 14.30 10.88 -23.88
C ARG A 92 14.49 11.10 -22.37
N ALA A 93 14.50 10.03 -21.58
CA ALA A 93 14.72 10.09 -20.15
C ALA A 93 16.17 10.51 -19.79
N LEU A 94 17.17 10.03 -20.52
CA LEU A 94 18.58 10.40 -20.34
C LEU A 94 18.81 11.88 -20.66
N ARG A 95 18.17 12.42 -21.70
CA ARG A 95 18.20 13.87 -21.98
C ARG A 95 17.63 14.69 -20.82
N ARG A 96 16.55 14.24 -20.17
CA ARG A 96 16.00 14.89 -18.97
C ARG A 96 16.94 14.84 -17.76
N LEU A 97 17.68 13.73 -17.60
CA LEU A 97 18.70 13.57 -16.55
C LEU A 97 19.93 14.46 -16.78
N ALA A 98 20.24 14.78 -18.03
CA ALA A 98 21.34 15.69 -18.39
C ALA A 98 20.97 17.17 -18.24
N ALA A 99 19.71 17.53 -18.54
CA ALA A 99 19.22 18.90 -18.46
C ALA A 99 18.99 19.40 -17.02
N LEU A 100 18.91 20.72 -16.84
CA LEU A 100 18.48 21.32 -15.58
C LEU A 100 17.04 20.90 -15.22
N PRO A 101 16.70 20.83 -13.91
CA PRO A 101 15.33 20.54 -13.49
C PRO A 101 14.33 21.57 -14.03
N ALA A 102 13.39 21.12 -14.85
CA ALA A 102 12.28 21.92 -15.36
C ALA A 102 11.02 21.06 -15.47
N PRO A 103 9.82 21.63 -15.28
CA PRO A 103 8.57 20.95 -15.59
C PRO A 103 8.55 20.48 -17.05
N ALA A 104 8.17 19.23 -17.28
CA ALA A 104 8.09 18.71 -18.64
C ALA A 104 6.86 19.31 -19.35
N PRO A 105 7.01 19.89 -20.55
CA PRO A 105 5.92 20.58 -21.24
C PRO A 105 4.79 19.62 -21.67
N ASP A 106 5.11 18.34 -21.84
CA ASP A 106 4.17 17.26 -22.19
C ASP A 106 3.41 16.69 -20.98
N ARG A 107 3.61 17.23 -19.77
CA ARG A 107 2.94 16.79 -18.54
C ARG A 107 2.03 17.89 -17.99
N LEU A 108 0.88 17.49 -17.45
CA LEU A 108 0.02 18.31 -16.60
C LEU A 108 0.13 17.80 -15.17
N TYR A 109 0.80 18.57 -14.31
CA TYR A 109 1.01 18.23 -12.91
C TYR A 109 -0.23 18.49 -12.08
N LEU A 110 -0.66 17.47 -11.32
CA LEU A 110 -1.81 17.54 -10.42
C LEU A 110 -1.44 18.07 -9.03
N GLU A 111 -0.14 18.10 -8.72
CA GLU A 111 0.42 18.54 -7.45
C GLU A 111 1.90 18.92 -7.58
N GLU A 112 2.42 19.58 -6.56
CA GLU A 112 3.86 19.79 -6.37
C GLU A 112 4.54 18.54 -5.81
N PHE A 113 5.88 18.52 -5.82
CA PHE A 113 6.62 17.45 -5.16
C PHE A 113 6.34 17.44 -3.66
N VAL A 114 5.93 16.27 -3.16
CA VAL A 114 5.64 16.02 -1.75
C VAL A 114 6.14 14.62 -1.36
N PRO A 115 6.33 14.34 -0.06
CA PRO A 115 6.50 12.96 0.41
C PRO A 115 5.35 12.08 -0.11
N LEU A 116 5.66 10.87 -0.59
CA LEU A 116 4.70 10.00 -1.27
C LEU A 116 3.42 9.78 -0.45
N ARG A 117 3.48 9.67 0.88
CA ARG A 117 2.31 9.51 1.76
C ARG A 117 1.31 10.68 1.68
N ARG A 118 1.74 11.84 1.18
CA ARG A 118 0.92 13.06 1.02
C ARG A 118 0.45 13.28 -0.42
N SER A 119 0.90 12.45 -1.37
CA SER A 119 0.50 12.55 -2.77
C SER A 119 -1.01 12.41 -2.94
N VAL A 120 -1.53 13.10 -3.94
CA VAL A 120 -2.94 13.07 -4.37
C VAL A 120 -3.43 11.66 -4.68
N ILE A 121 -2.55 10.72 -5.02
CA ILE A 121 -2.93 9.31 -5.23
C ILE A 121 -3.64 8.72 -4.00
N TRP A 122 -3.25 9.13 -2.79
CA TRP A 122 -3.90 8.68 -1.56
C TRP A 122 -5.26 9.33 -1.33
N ARG A 123 -5.46 10.54 -1.86
CA ARG A 123 -6.80 11.18 -1.89
C ARG A 123 -7.73 10.45 -2.85
N PHE A 124 -7.22 9.99 -4.00
CA PHE A 124 -7.99 9.11 -4.89
C PHE A 124 -8.33 7.77 -4.21
N ASN A 125 -7.36 7.16 -3.51
CA ASN A 125 -7.62 5.93 -2.76
C ASN A 125 -8.69 6.13 -1.67
N ALA A 126 -8.62 7.22 -0.91
CA ALA A 126 -9.62 7.54 0.09
C ALA A 126 -11.01 7.79 -0.53
N LEU A 127 -11.05 8.50 -1.67
CA LEU A 127 -12.27 8.72 -2.44
C LEU A 127 -12.88 7.39 -2.91
N TYR A 128 -12.05 6.46 -3.39
CA TYR A 128 -12.46 5.13 -3.83
C TYR A 128 -13.33 4.41 -2.81
N TRP A 129 -12.78 4.21 -1.62
CA TRP A 129 -13.47 3.47 -0.57
C TRP A 129 -14.65 4.23 0.04
N ARG A 130 -14.64 5.57 -0.02
CA ARG A 130 -15.77 6.40 0.41
C ARG A 130 -16.95 6.28 -0.54
N GLU A 131 -16.69 6.23 -1.85
CA GLU A 131 -17.70 6.21 -2.92
C GLU A 131 -17.86 4.84 -3.58
N ILE A 132 -17.43 3.77 -2.91
CA ILE A 132 -17.31 2.43 -3.50
C ILE A 132 -18.63 1.92 -4.09
N GLU A 133 -19.75 2.19 -3.42
CA GLU A 133 -21.08 1.80 -3.92
C GLU A 133 -21.38 2.45 -5.28
N ARG A 134 -21.18 3.78 -5.39
CA ARG A 134 -21.39 4.49 -6.66
C ARG A 134 -20.45 3.98 -7.75
N TRP A 135 -19.19 3.71 -7.40
CA TRP A 135 -18.20 3.15 -8.33
C TRP A 135 -18.65 1.79 -8.88
N GLU A 136 -19.02 0.86 -7.99
CA GLU A 136 -19.45 -0.48 -8.37
C GLU A 136 -20.75 -0.47 -9.18
N THR A 137 -21.74 0.35 -8.78
CA THR A 137 -23.00 0.48 -9.51
C THR A 137 -22.78 1.04 -10.91
N THR A 138 -21.93 2.05 -11.06
CA THR A 138 -21.69 2.68 -12.36
C THR A 138 -20.91 1.76 -13.30
N LEU A 139 -19.95 1.00 -12.78
CA LEU A 139 -19.11 0.10 -13.58
C LEU A 139 -19.67 -1.32 -13.68
N ASN A 140 -20.75 -1.62 -12.96
CA ASN A 140 -21.34 -2.94 -12.81
C ASN A 140 -20.28 -4.01 -12.47
N ARG A 141 -19.37 -3.67 -11.55
CA ARG A 141 -18.25 -4.53 -11.17
C ARG A 141 -17.94 -4.36 -9.68
N PRO A 142 -18.03 -5.44 -8.88
CA PRO A 142 -17.69 -5.38 -7.46
C PRO A 142 -16.18 -5.28 -7.25
N PHE A 143 -15.75 -4.65 -6.15
CA PHE A 143 -14.35 -4.43 -5.85
C PHE A 143 -13.57 -5.74 -5.67
N GLU A 144 -14.22 -6.78 -5.15
CA GLU A 144 -13.61 -8.10 -4.95
C GLU A 144 -13.13 -8.70 -6.28
N ALA A 145 -13.77 -8.34 -7.40
CA ALA A 145 -13.34 -8.75 -8.74
C ALA A 145 -12.02 -8.09 -9.19
N ALA A 146 -11.51 -7.11 -8.45
CA ALA A 146 -10.17 -6.54 -8.64
C ALA A 146 -9.10 -7.20 -7.77
N LEU A 147 -9.49 -8.00 -6.76
CA LEU A 147 -8.55 -8.74 -5.91
C LEU A 147 -7.93 -9.92 -6.68
N PRO A 148 -6.69 -10.31 -6.35
CA PRO A 148 -6.09 -11.53 -6.90
C PRO A 148 -6.97 -12.76 -6.61
N GLY A 149 -7.56 -13.36 -7.65
CA GLY A 149 -8.46 -14.50 -7.52
C GLY A 149 -9.94 -14.15 -7.31
N GLY A 150 -10.31 -12.87 -7.30
CA GLY A 150 -11.70 -12.41 -7.29
C GLY A 150 -12.42 -12.50 -5.95
N LYS A 151 -11.70 -12.84 -4.87
CA LYS A 151 -12.21 -12.98 -3.50
C LYS A 151 -11.12 -12.64 -2.48
N SER A 152 -11.52 -12.30 -1.26
CA SER A 152 -10.57 -12.13 -0.15
C SER A 152 -10.16 -13.50 0.41
N ASP A 153 -8.86 -13.71 0.59
CA ASP A 153 -8.33 -14.90 1.27
C ASP A 153 -8.76 -14.92 2.77
N ALA A 154 -9.14 -13.79 3.34
CA ALA A 154 -9.57 -13.69 4.75
C ALA A 154 -10.91 -14.35 5.06
N SER A 155 -11.82 -14.48 4.08
CA SER A 155 -13.08 -15.21 4.26
C SER A 155 -12.97 -16.69 3.90
N ASN A 156 -11.76 -17.21 3.69
CA ASN A 156 -11.55 -18.64 3.47
C ASN A 156 -11.97 -19.46 4.71
N PRO A 157 -12.89 -20.44 4.58
CA PRO A 157 -13.39 -21.21 5.73
C PRO A 157 -12.30 -21.90 6.56
N ALA A 158 -11.27 -22.46 5.92
CA ALA A 158 -10.18 -23.14 6.64
C ALA A 158 -9.35 -22.14 7.45
N GLN A 159 -9.14 -20.93 6.92
CA GLN A 159 -8.42 -19.88 7.63
C GLN A 159 -9.21 -19.33 8.82
N VAL A 160 -10.53 -19.19 8.65
CA VAL A 160 -11.44 -18.78 9.73
C VAL A 160 -11.47 -19.82 10.84
N GLU A 161 -11.55 -21.11 10.48
CA GLU A 161 -11.51 -22.22 11.43
C GLU A 161 -10.25 -22.20 12.27
N GLU A 162 -9.06 -22.10 11.65
CA GLU A 162 -7.79 -22.01 12.35
C GLU A 162 -7.73 -20.81 13.30
N ALA A 163 -8.20 -19.63 12.86
CA ALA A 163 -8.22 -18.43 13.68
C ALA A 163 -9.15 -18.57 14.90
N VAL A 164 -10.31 -19.23 14.73
CA VAL A 164 -11.24 -19.53 15.83
C VAL A 164 -10.62 -20.50 16.82
N GLU A 165 -9.98 -21.57 16.35
CA GLU A 165 -9.30 -22.55 17.20
C GLU A 165 -8.22 -21.90 18.04
N GLN A 166 -7.30 -21.16 17.43
CA GLN A 166 -6.22 -20.45 18.14
C GLN A 166 -6.76 -19.49 19.21
N PHE A 167 -7.82 -18.73 18.90
CA PHE A 167 -8.48 -17.87 19.88
C PHE A 167 -9.07 -18.67 21.04
N PHE A 168 -9.80 -19.75 20.74
CA PHE A 168 -10.42 -20.62 21.75
C PHE A 168 -9.38 -21.24 22.68
N GLU A 169 -8.22 -21.67 22.16
CA GLU A 169 -7.12 -22.18 22.97
C GLU A 169 -6.57 -21.14 23.95
N GLY A 170 -6.43 -19.89 23.49
CA GLY A 170 -6.07 -18.75 24.34
C GLY A 170 -7.07 -18.54 25.48
N LEU A 171 -8.37 -18.61 25.19
CA LEU A 171 -9.41 -18.51 26.21
C LEU A 171 -9.33 -19.66 27.22
N ARG A 172 -9.15 -20.92 26.76
CA ARG A 172 -8.98 -22.08 27.65
C ARG A 172 -7.79 -21.90 28.60
N ALA A 173 -6.67 -21.36 28.08
CA ALA A 173 -5.48 -21.12 28.88
C ALA A 173 -5.70 -20.04 29.96
N LEU A 174 -6.46 -18.99 29.65
CA LEU A 174 -6.88 -17.96 30.61
C LEU A 174 -7.84 -18.51 31.66
N ASP A 175 -8.86 -19.26 31.22
CA ASP A 175 -9.89 -19.87 32.07
C ASP A 175 -9.26 -20.83 33.10
N LYS A 176 -8.34 -21.70 32.66
CA LYS A 176 -7.59 -22.62 33.53
C LYS A 176 -6.81 -21.90 34.64
N ARG A 177 -6.45 -20.63 34.43
CA ARG A 177 -5.69 -19.81 35.40
C ARG A 177 -6.60 -18.85 36.19
N GLY A 178 -7.91 -18.91 36.00
CA GLY A 178 -8.86 -17.96 36.61
C GLY A 178 -8.68 -16.52 36.11
N ALA A 179 -8.08 -16.32 34.94
CA ALA A 179 -7.72 -15.01 34.39
C ALA A 179 -8.60 -14.60 33.20
N LEU A 180 -9.74 -15.27 32.98
CA LEU A 180 -10.64 -15.00 31.86
C LEU A 180 -11.49 -13.75 32.16
N PRO A 181 -11.37 -12.66 31.37
CA PRO A 181 -12.10 -11.41 31.61
C PRO A 181 -13.60 -11.59 31.36
N PRO A 182 -14.50 -10.90 32.11
CA PRO A 182 -15.95 -11.09 32.01
C PRO A 182 -16.51 -10.90 30.61
N GLU A 183 -15.97 -9.95 29.85
CA GLU A 183 -16.30 -9.71 28.45
C GLU A 183 -15.11 -10.06 27.55
N LEU A 184 -15.40 -10.69 26.41
CA LEU A 184 -14.41 -11.14 25.43
C LEU A 184 -14.46 -10.20 24.22
N PHE A 185 -13.64 -9.15 24.25
CA PHE A 185 -13.57 -8.19 23.16
C PHE A 185 -12.75 -8.75 21.99
N VAL A 186 -13.36 -8.76 20.82
CA VAL A 186 -12.73 -9.07 19.53
C VAL A 186 -12.92 -7.87 18.61
N LEU A 187 -11.89 -7.46 17.89
CA LEU A 187 -11.91 -6.32 16.99
C LEU A 187 -11.53 -6.75 15.58
N GLU A 188 -12.26 -6.30 14.58
CA GLU A 188 -11.88 -6.38 13.18
C GLU A 188 -11.77 -4.96 12.61
N ILE A 189 -10.60 -4.63 12.04
CA ILE A 189 -10.32 -3.34 11.38
C ILE A 189 -10.28 -3.58 9.88
N GLY A 190 -11.09 -2.83 9.13
CA GLY A 190 -11.32 -3.06 7.71
C GLY A 190 -12.27 -4.23 7.49
N ALA A 191 -13.49 -4.09 8.00
CA ALA A 191 -14.50 -5.14 8.02
C ALA A 191 -14.88 -5.69 6.63
N GLY A 192 -14.68 -4.89 5.57
CA GLY A 192 -15.13 -5.24 4.23
C GLY A 192 -16.62 -5.62 4.24
N THR A 193 -16.97 -6.70 3.56
CA THR A 193 -18.37 -7.18 3.52
C THR A 193 -18.85 -7.82 4.82
N GLY A 194 -18.03 -7.94 5.86
CA GLY A 194 -18.39 -8.65 7.10
C GLY A 194 -18.53 -10.17 6.97
N GLU A 195 -18.27 -10.74 5.79
CA GLU A 195 -18.38 -12.19 5.52
C GLU A 195 -17.51 -13.01 6.49
N ARG A 196 -16.25 -12.61 6.65
CA ARG A 196 -15.32 -13.25 7.59
C ARG A 196 -15.87 -13.20 9.02
N ALA A 197 -16.31 -12.04 9.49
CA ALA A 197 -16.83 -11.87 10.84
C ALA A 197 -18.02 -12.80 11.12
N GLY A 198 -18.94 -12.93 10.14
CA GLY A 198 -20.05 -13.88 10.21
C GLY A 198 -19.57 -15.33 10.33
N LEU A 199 -18.68 -15.77 9.43
CA LEU A 199 -18.11 -17.12 9.48
C LEU A 199 -17.38 -17.40 10.80
N TRP A 200 -16.63 -16.41 11.30
CA TRP A 200 -15.89 -16.52 12.56
C TRP A 200 -16.85 -16.67 13.74
N LEU A 201 -17.91 -15.87 13.81
CA LEU A 201 -18.91 -15.92 14.89
C LEU A 201 -19.72 -17.22 14.88
N ASP A 202 -20.11 -17.70 13.70
CA ASP A 202 -20.78 -19.00 13.54
C ASP A 202 -19.87 -20.12 14.05
N ARG A 203 -18.61 -20.19 13.57
CA ARG A 203 -17.67 -21.24 13.97
C ARG A 203 -17.31 -21.17 15.46
N PHE A 204 -17.15 -19.96 16.02
CA PHE A 204 -16.86 -19.78 17.44
C PHE A 204 -18.03 -20.21 18.34
N ARG A 205 -19.28 -19.91 17.94
CA ARG A 205 -20.48 -20.41 18.64
C ARG A 205 -20.50 -21.94 18.66
N ASP A 206 -20.37 -22.56 17.49
CA ASP A 206 -20.44 -24.01 17.36
C ASP A 206 -19.35 -24.72 18.20
N LEU A 207 -18.13 -24.16 18.20
CA LEU A 207 -17.04 -24.67 19.02
C LEU A 207 -17.33 -24.50 20.52
N ALA A 208 -17.82 -23.34 20.95
CA ALA A 208 -18.18 -23.07 22.34
C ALA A 208 -19.26 -24.03 22.86
N ASP A 209 -20.31 -24.25 22.07
CA ASP A 209 -21.41 -25.16 22.37
C ASP A 209 -20.92 -26.61 22.48
N SER A 210 -20.09 -27.06 21.52
CA SER A 210 -19.53 -28.42 21.53
C SER A 210 -18.65 -28.72 22.75
N GLN A 211 -18.03 -27.69 23.34
CA GLN A 211 -17.16 -27.79 24.50
C GLN A 211 -17.88 -27.47 25.82
N GLY A 212 -19.18 -27.14 25.78
CA GLY A 212 -19.96 -26.76 26.96
C GLY A 212 -19.43 -25.51 27.67
N LYS A 213 -18.87 -24.56 26.92
CA LYS A 213 -18.30 -23.31 27.46
C LYS A 213 -19.15 -22.13 27.04
N ASP A 214 -19.62 -21.32 28.00
CA ASP A 214 -20.31 -20.06 27.70
C ASP A 214 -19.33 -18.93 27.36
N TYR A 215 -18.46 -19.16 26.37
CA TYR A 215 -17.60 -18.10 25.85
C TYR A 215 -18.38 -17.24 24.85
N TYR A 216 -19.24 -17.83 24.03
CA TYR A 216 -20.01 -17.12 23.02
C TYR A 216 -20.95 -16.06 23.62
N GLY A 217 -21.60 -16.33 24.76
CA GLY A 217 -22.45 -15.35 25.45
C GLY A 217 -21.71 -14.08 25.89
N ARG A 218 -20.39 -14.18 26.11
CA ARG A 218 -19.51 -13.13 26.62
C ARG A 218 -18.81 -12.32 25.51
N VAL A 219 -18.95 -12.72 24.25
CA VAL A 219 -18.30 -12.03 23.13
C VAL A 219 -18.88 -10.62 22.94
N ARG A 220 -17.97 -9.69 22.66
CA ARG A 220 -18.24 -8.34 22.16
C ARG A 220 -17.40 -8.15 20.90
N PHE A 221 -18.03 -8.33 19.75
CA PHE A 221 -17.35 -8.24 18.47
C PHE A 221 -17.48 -6.83 17.91
N LEU A 222 -16.36 -6.14 17.75
CA LEU A 222 -16.29 -4.79 17.22
C LEU A 222 -15.91 -4.87 15.75
N LEU A 223 -16.85 -4.53 14.88
CA LEU A 223 -16.66 -4.51 13.44
C LEU A 223 -16.43 -3.08 12.99
N SER A 224 -15.24 -2.78 12.46
CA SER A 224 -14.84 -1.40 12.20
C SER A 224 -14.32 -1.18 10.78
N ASP A 225 -14.68 -0.03 10.24
CA ASP A 225 -14.24 0.47 8.94
C ASP A 225 -14.34 2.00 8.96
N TYR A 226 -13.66 2.70 8.06
CA TYR A 226 -13.90 4.13 7.89
C TYR A 226 -15.02 4.42 6.88
N SER A 227 -15.32 3.45 6.00
CA SER A 227 -16.37 3.52 5.01
C SER A 227 -17.71 3.08 5.62
N MET A 228 -18.61 4.05 5.81
CA MET A 228 -19.97 3.77 6.28
C MET A 228 -20.76 2.84 5.33
N PRO A 229 -20.72 3.01 3.99
CA PRO A 229 -21.36 2.06 3.07
C PRO A 229 -20.84 0.62 3.24
N MET A 230 -19.55 0.46 3.54
CA MET A 230 -18.97 -0.86 3.79
C MET A 230 -19.51 -1.49 5.08
N LEU A 231 -19.63 -0.71 6.16
CA LEU A 231 -20.24 -1.19 7.43
C LEU A 231 -21.72 -1.54 7.26
N GLU A 232 -22.48 -0.78 6.47
CA GLU A 232 -23.88 -1.08 6.15
C GLU A 232 -24.01 -2.41 5.40
N ARG A 233 -23.12 -2.67 4.43
CA ARG A 233 -23.02 -3.97 3.75
C ARG A 233 -22.67 -5.09 4.73
N ALA A 234 -21.72 -4.83 5.65
CA ALA A 234 -21.28 -5.79 6.64
C ALA A 234 -22.40 -6.25 7.59
N HIS A 235 -23.36 -5.38 7.88
CA HIS A 235 -24.50 -5.67 8.75
C HIS A 235 -25.31 -6.89 8.29
N GLY A 236 -25.51 -7.06 6.98
CA GLY A 236 -26.25 -8.19 6.42
C GLY A 236 -25.62 -9.55 6.77
N ASN A 237 -24.29 -9.64 6.69
CA ASN A 237 -23.56 -10.90 6.89
C ASN A 237 -23.42 -11.32 8.37
N VAL A 238 -23.66 -10.40 9.31
CA VAL A 238 -23.56 -10.66 10.75
C VAL A 238 -24.90 -10.56 11.48
N LEU A 239 -26.02 -10.42 10.75
CA LEU A 239 -27.34 -10.17 11.32
C LEU A 239 -27.78 -11.22 12.36
N ARG A 240 -27.37 -12.48 12.19
CA ARG A 240 -27.65 -13.59 13.14
C ARG A 240 -26.96 -13.42 14.49
N HIS A 241 -25.98 -12.52 14.57
CA HIS A 241 -25.16 -12.23 15.74
C HIS A 241 -25.33 -10.76 16.17
N ALA A 242 -26.43 -10.11 15.80
CA ALA A 242 -26.64 -8.67 16.03
C ALA A 242 -26.51 -8.27 17.52
N ASP A 243 -26.81 -9.17 18.45
CA ASP A 243 -26.64 -8.94 19.90
C ASP A 243 -25.17 -9.02 20.37
N LYS A 244 -24.27 -9.52 19.52
CA LYS A 244 -22.83 -9.65 19.79
C LYS A 244 -21.98 -8.61 19.08
N VAL A 245 -22.49 -7.99 18.01
CA VAL A 245 -21.72 -7.13 17.12
C VAL A 245 -22.02 -5.65 17.35
N SER A 246 -20.97 -4.83 17.37
CA SER A 246 -21.07 -3.37 17.34
C SER A 246 -20.30 -2.82 16.15
N PHE A 247 -20.90 -1.89 15.42
CA PHE A 247 -20.31 -1.25 14.25
C PHE A 247 -19.66 0.07 14.66
N LEU A 248 -18.45 0.33 14.17
CA LEU A 248 -17.68 1.51 14.55
C LEU A 248 -16.99 2.14 13.33
N GLY A 249 -17.28 3.42 13.10
CA GLY A 249 -16.46 4.27 12.23
C GLY A 249 -15.06 4.45 12.84
N LEU A 250 -14.02 3.91 12.20
CA LEU A 250 -12.67 3.91 12.74
C LEU A 250 -11.63 4.27 11.67
N ASN A 251 -10.73 5.20 12.01
CA ASN A 251 -9.54 5.44 11.22
C ASN A 251 -8.50 4.36 11.53
N ALA A 252 -8.21 3.49 10.56
CA ALA A 252 -7.27 2.38 10.71
C ALA A 252 -5.84 2.83 11.08
N THR A 253 -5.43 4.05 10.76
CA THR A 253 -4.10 4.59 11.17
C THR A 253 -4.03 5.00 12.64
N ASP A 254 -5.17 5.14 13.33
CA ASP A 254 -5.25 5.60 14.71
C ASP A 254 -6.39 4.96 15.51
N PRO A 255 -6.42 3.62 15.64
CA PRO A 255 -7.49 2.91 16.35
C PRO A 255 -7.55 3.31 17.84
N LEU A 256 -6.40 3.63 18.44
CA LEU A 256 -6.30 4.03 19.84
C LEU A 256 -7.12 5.27 20.19
N ARG A 257 -7.25 6.21 19.24
CA ARG A 257 -8.02 7.43 19.44
C ARG A 257 -9.49 7.15 19.68
N SER A 258 -10.08 6.21 18.93
CA SER A 258 -11.49 5.84 19.07
C SER A 258 -11.71 4.79 20.17
N LEU A 259 -10.74 3.91 20.38
CA LEU A 259 -10.86 2.73 21.25
C LEU A 259 -10.08 2.83 22.56
N GLY A 260 -9.62 4.02 22.95
CA GLY A 260 -8.78 4.21 24.14
C GLY A 260 -9.39 3.68 25.45
N PHE A 261 -10.72 3.60 25.55
CA PHE A 261 -11.44 3.02 26.69
C PHE A 261 -11.31 1.48 26.80
N LEU A 262 -10.83 0.83 25.74
CA LEU A 262 -10.53 -0.60 25.64
C LEU A 262 -9.05 -0.93 25.78
N ARG A 263 -8.21 0.02 26.21
CA ARG A 263 -6.81 -0.27 26.53
C ARG A 263 -6.69 -1.51 27.40
N TYR A 264 -5.85 -2.44 26.96
CA TYR A 264 -5.59 -3.72 27.61
C TYR A 264 -6.78 -4.68 27.75
N LYS A 265 -7.83 -4.54 26.93
CA LYS A 265 -9.04 -5.37 27.01
C LYS A 265 -9.28 -6.26 25.80
N ILE A 266 -8.74 -5.93 24.63
CA ILE A 266 -9.04 -6.65 23.39
C ILE A 266 -8.22 -7.95 23.33
N LEU A 267 -8.90 -9.10 23.23
CA LEU A 267 -8.25 -10.40 23.21
C LEU A 267 -7.79 -10.81 21.80
N CYS A 268 -8.46 -10.33 20.77
CA CYS A 268 -8.08 -10.58 19.38
C CYS A 268 -8.38 -9.34 18.53
N VAL A 269 -7.38 -8.89 17.77
CA VAL A 269 -7.54 -7.90 16.71
C VAL A 269 -7.22 -8.59 15.39
N HIS A 270 -8.12 -8.50 14.42
CA HIS A 270 -7.92 -8.99 13.07
C HIS A 270 -7.91 -7.83 12.07
N ILE A 271 -6.97 -7.86 11.13
CA ILE A 271 -6.83 -6.87 10.05
C ILE A 271 -6.54 -7.63 8.76
N SER A 272 -7.22 -7.30 7.66
CA SER A 272 -6.95 -7.93 6.36
C SER A 272 -7.07 -6.94 5.22
N ASN A 273 -6.05 -6.90 4.34
CA ASN A 273 -6.00 -6.03 3.16
C ASN A 273 -6.25 -4.54 3.51
N VAL A 274 -5.71 -4.11 4.65
CA VAL A 274 -5.81 -2.72 5.11
C VAL A 274 -4.45 -2.06 5.03
N TYR A 275 -3.39 -2.72 5.50
CA TYR A 275 -2.08 -2.10 5.63
C TYR A 275 -1.46 -1.78 4.26
N ASP A 276 -1.70 -2.62 3.24
CA ASP A 276 -1.36 -2.34 1.84
C ASP A 276 -2.16 -1.19 1.21
N ASN A 277 -3.24 -0.75 1.84
CA ASN A 277 -4.09 0.36 1.39
C ASN A 277 -3.82 1.67 2.16
N LEU A 278 -2.87 1.67 3.10
CA LEU A 278 -2.54 2.85 3.90
C LEU A 278 -1.40 3.68 3.30
N PRO A 279 -1.39 5.02 3.51
CA PRO A 279 -0.35 5.90 3.01
C PRO A 279 1.06 5.50 3.45
N THR A 280 2.02 5.60 2.53
CA THR A 280 3.43 5.28 2.78
C THR A 280 4.36 6.23 2.04
N ASP A 281 5.49 6.53 2.67
CA ASP A 281 6.68 7.05 2.01
C ASP A 281 7.61 5.92 1.59
N GLU A 282 8.58 6.28 0.76
CA GLU A 282 9.69 5.42 0.40
C GLU A 282 11.02 6.15 0.66
N VAL A 283 12.03 5.39 1.04
CA VAL A 283 13.41 5.90 1.13
C VAL A 283 14.31 5.11 0.19
N ALA A 284 15.35 5.76 -0.31
CA ALA A 284 16.38 5.16 -1.13
C ALA A 284 17.76 5.40 -0.49
N LYS A 285 18.53 4.34 -0.28
CA LYS A 285 19.95 4.40 0.00
C LYS A 285 20.70 4.27 -1.34
N ARG A 286 21.51 5.27 -1.68
CA ARG A 286 22.29 5.31 -2.92
C ARG A 286 23.69 5.83 -2.60
N ASP A 287 24.70 5.03 -2.94
CA ASP A 287 26.11 5.39 -2.74
C ASP A 287 26.41 5.84 -1.29
N GLY A 288 25.82 5.13 -0.33
CA GLY A 288 25.97 5.38 1.11
C GLY A 288 25.15 6.54 1.67
N ARG A 289 24.42 7.30 0.85
CA ARG A 289 23.54 8.39 1.28
C ARG A 289 22.08 7.97 1.29
N LEU A 290 21.32 8.47 2.26
CA LEU A 290 19.88 8.23 2.35
C LEU A 290 19.10 9.39 1.73
N TYR A 291 18.04 9.04 1.02
CA TYR A 291 17.14 9.96 0.37
C TYR A 291 15.69 9.61 0.67
N LEU A 292 14.88 10.61 0.96
CA LEU A 292 13.43 10.50 0.89
C LEU A 292 13.02 10.54 -0.59
N VAL A 293 12.13 9.63 -0.99
CA VAL A 293 11.50 9.68 -2.30
C VAL A 293 10.29 10.62 -2.21
N GLU A 294 10.41 11.79 -2.82
CA GLU A 294 9.27 12.66 -3.07
C GLU A 294 8.69 12.38 -4.44
N ALA A 295 7.38 12.53 -4.56
CA ALA A 295 6.65 12.32 -5.79
C ALA A 295 5.73 13.51 -6.09
N ARG A 296 5.41 13.69 -7.37
CA ARG A 296 4.28 14.49 -7.82
C ARG A 296 3.49 13.74 -8.88
N ALA A 297 2.18 13.72 -8.72
CA ALA A 297 1.28 13.15 -9.72
C ALA A 297 1.16 14.05 -10.95
N TYR A 298 1.07 13.43 -12.12
CA TYR A 298 0.79 14.09 -13.37
C TYR A 298 -0.04 13.21 -14.29
N VAL A 299 -0.59 13.82 -15.34
CA VAL A 299 -1.14 13.13 -16.51
C VAL A 299 -0.45 13.67 -17.76
N GLY A 300 -0.32 12.84 -18.80
CA GLY A 300 0.18 13.32 -20.09
C GLY A 300 -0.74 14.40 -20.65
N ARG A 301 -0.19 15.49 -21.20
CA ARG A 301 -0.98 16.65 -21.66
C ARG A 301 -1.99 16.26 -22.75
N GLU A 302 -1.59 15.42 -23.68
CA GLU A 302 -2.48 14.88 -24.72
C GLU A 302 -3.65 14.10 -24.11
N ALA A 303 -3.36 13.15 -23.22
CA ALA A 303 -4.38 12.36 -22.54
C ALA A 303 -5.29 13.21 -21.62
N ALA A 304 -4.77 14.28 -21.03
CA ALA A 304 -5.56 15.27 -20.31
C ALA A 304 -6.57 16.00 -21.20
N VAL A 305 -6.17 16.38 -22.41
CA VAL A 305 -7.06 16.99 -23.41
C VAL A 305 -8.13 15.99 -23.85
N GLU A 306 -7.75 14.75 -24.14
CA GLU A 306 -8.70 13.70 -24.55
C GLU A 306 -9.75 13.42 -23.47
N VAL A 307 -9.33 13.27 -22.21
CA VAL A 307 -10.26 13.08 -21.08
C VAL A 307 -11.11 14.33 -20.87
N GLY A 308 -10.52 15.52 -20.96
CA GLY A 308 -11.26 16.78 -20.88
C GLY A 308 -12.39 16.83 -21.91
N GLN A 309 -12.08 16.59 -23.18
CA GLN A 309 -13.06 16.57 -24.28
C GLN A 309 -14.16 15.52 -24.06
N ARG A 310 -13.79 14.31 -23.61
CA ARG A 310 -14.75 13.23 -23.36
C ARG A 310 -15.81 13.59 -22.32
N TYR A 311 -15.44 14.38 -21.32
CA TYR A 311 -16.30 14.73 -20.18
C TYR A 311 -16.71 16.21 -20.16
N GLY A 312 -16.47 16.96 -21.24
CA GLY A 312 -16.85 18.38 -21.33
C GLY A 312 -16.09 19.30 -20.36
N VAL A 313 -14.84 18.97 -20.04
CA VAL A 313 -13.97 19.75 -19.16
C VAL A 313 -12.88 20.44 -19.99
N GLU A 314 -12.86 21.77 -19.97
CA GLU A 314 -11.82 22.55 -20.64
C GLU A 314 -10.41 22.20 -20.10
N PRO A 315 -9.36 22.13 -20.94
CA PRO A 315 -8.01 21.76 -20.51
C PRO A 315 -7.48 22.60 -19.33
N GLU A 316 -7.75 23.90 -19.32
CA GLU A 316 -7.34 24.84 -18.26
C GLU A 316 -8.17 24.68 -16.97
N ALA A 317 -9.34 24.04 -17.06
CA ALA A 317 -10.21 23.75 -15.92
C ALA A 317 -9.94 22.38 -15.30
N LEU A 318 -9.20 21.49 -15.97
CA LEU A 318 -9.01 20.10 -15.54
C LEU A 318 -8.50 20.01 -14.10
N LEU A 319 -7.48 20.79 -13.72
CA LEU A 319 -6.95 20.78 -12.35
C LEU A 319 -8.00 21.15 -11.30
N ARG A 320 -8.85 22.15 -11.60
CA ARG A 320 -9.95 22.52 -10.72
C ARG A 320 -10.98 21.40 -10.63
N GLN A 321 -11.29 20.73 -11.75
CA GLN A 321 -12.21 19.61 -11.77
C GLN A 321 -11.68 18.41 -10.96
N VAL A 322 -10.38 18.12 -11.04
CA VAL A 322 -9.74 17.09 -10.21
C VAL A 322 -9.84 17.43 -8.73
N ASP A 323 -9.57 18.67 -8.35
CA ASP A 323 -9.68 19.08 -6.95
C ASP A 323 -11.14 19.03 -6.44
N LEU A 324 -12.12 19.44 -7.26
CA LEU A 324 -13.54 19.30 -6.94
C LEU A 324 -13.93 17.83 -6.75
N LEU A 325 -13.56 16.95 -7.69
CA LEU A 325 -13.80 15.51 -7.59
C LEU A 325 -13.25 14.95 -6.27
N LEU A 326 -12.01 15.29 -5.91
CA LEU A 326 -11.38 14.79 -4.69
C LEU A 326 -11.97 15.37 -3.41
N ARG A 327 -12.64 16.53 -3.46
CA ARG A 327 -13.27 17.15 -2.30
C ARG A 327 -14.69 16.63 -2.08
N ILE A 328 -15.51 16.68 -3.12
CA ILE A 328 -16.96 16.44 -3.01
C ILE A 328 -17.44 15.18 -3.73
N GLY A 329 -16.55 14.42 -4.38
CA GLY A 329 -16.89 13.17 -5.05
C GLY A 329 -17.36 13.34 -6.50
N PRO A 330 -17.90 12.28 -7.11
CA PRO A 330 -18.46 12.29 -8.47
C PRO A 330 -19.52 13.37 -8.71
N GLU A 331 -20.14 13.89 -7.65
CA GLU A 331 -21.07 15.02 -7.63
C GLU A 331 -20.45 16.35 -8.09
N ALA A 332 -19.12 16.40 -8.26
CA ALA A 332 -18.46 17.48 -8.99
C ALA A 332 -18.90 17.59 -10.46
N SER A 333 -19.59 16.57 -10.99
CA SER A 333 -20.27 16.58 -12.28
C SER A 333 -21.79 16.71 -12.09
N PRO A 334 -22.51 17.43 -12.98
CA PRO A 334 -23.98 17.45 -12.98
C PRO A 334 -24.61 16.06 -13.08
N ASP A 335 -23.92 15.14 -13.77
CA ASP A 335 -24.26 13.72 -13.85
C ASP A 335 -23.22 12.91 -13.05
N PRO A 336 -23.60 12.32 -11.89
CA PRO A 336 -22.68 11.52 -11.07
C PRO A 336 -22.08 10.32 -11.81
N ALA A 337 -22.80 9.69 -12.76
CA ALA A 337 -22.27 8.56 -13.52
C ALA A 337 -21.14 9.02 -14.46
N GLN A 338 -21.29 10.20 -15.07
CA GLN A 338 -20.19 10.85 -15.80
C GLN A 338 -19.03 11.23 -14.88
N GLY A 339 -19.32 11.68 -13.65
CA GLY A 339 -18.30 11.95 -12.63
C GLY A 339 -17.44 10.73 -12.29
N VAL A 340 -18.07 9.57 -12.12
CA VAL A 340 -17.36 8.29 -11.92
C VAL A 340 -16.56 7.91 -13.18
N GLY A 341 -17.13 8.09 -14.37
CA GLY A 341 -16.42 7.86 -15.63
C GLY A 341 -15.14 8.71 -15.75
N PHE A 342 -15.27 10.02 -15.51
CA PHE A 342 -14.14 10.98 -15.51
C PHE A 342 -13.05 10.55 -14.55
N TRP A 343 -13.45 10.22 -13.31
CA TRP A 343 -12.52 9.76 -12.28
C TRP A 343 -11.80 8.47 -12.69
N ARG A 344 -12.53 7.47 -13.19
CA ARG A 344 -11.93 6.20 -13.65
C ARG A 344 -10.90 6.41 -14.74
N ASP A 345 -11.26 7.17 -15.77
CA ASP A 345 -10.37 7.40 -16.91
C ASP A 345 -9.13 8.21 -16.49
N LEU A 346 -9.32 9.22 -15.63
CA LEU A 346 -8.22 9.96 -15.04
C LEU A 346 -7.30 9.06 -14.21
N TRP A 347 -7.86 8.21 -13.34
CA TRP A 347 -7.10 7.28 -12.48
C TRP A 347 -6.16 6.39 -13.29
N GLN A 348 -6.62 5.88 -14.43
CA GLN A 348 -5.80 5.06 -15.33
C GLN A 348 -4.61 5.84 -15.91
N LEU A 349 -4.75 7.14 -16.10
CA LEU A 349 -3.74 8.01 -16.70
C LEU A 349 -2.73 8.59 -15.70
N VAL A 350 -3.07 8.70 -14.41
CA VAL A 350 -2.16 9.28 -13.40
C VAL A 350 -0.80 8.56 -13.41
N ARG A 351 0.29 9.31 -13.45
CA ARG A 351 1.67 8.79 -13.28
C ARG A 351 2.37 9.60 -12.19
N LEU A 352 3.45 9.06 -11.65
CA LEU A 352 4.27 9.73 -10.65
C LEU A 352 5.61 10.11 -11.26
N GLU A 353 5.98 11.38 -11.11
CA GLU A 353 7.35 11.82 -11.26
C GLU A 353 8.00 11.83 -9.88
N GLU A 354 9.21 11.27 -9.78
CA GLU A 354 9.90 11.06 -8.50
C GLU A 354 11.22 11.83 -8.45
N ARG A 355 11.63 12.24 -7.25
CA ARG A 355 12.94 12.80 -6.98
C ARG A 355 13.51 12.29 -5.65
N TYR A 356 14.82 12.36 -5.52
CA TYR A 356 15.53 12.01 -4.29
C TYR A 356 15.90 13.26 -3.50
N VAL A 357 15.34 13.41 -2.31
CA VAL A 357 15.67 14.51 -1.40
C VAL A 357 16.58 13.96 -0.30
N PRO A 358 17.81 14.47 -0.13
CA PRO A 358 18.69 14.05 0.95
C PRO A 358 17.98 14.12 2.29
N THR A 359 18.13 13.08 3.11
CA THR A 359 17.50 13.00 4.44
C THR A 359 18.43 12.28 5.42
N ASP A 360 18.13 12.40 6.71
CA ASP A 360 18.79 11.68 7.78
C ASP A 360 17.92 10.51 8.23
N VAL A 361 18.51 9.34 8.47
CA VAL A 361 17.77 8.15 8.91
C VAL A 361 17.05 8.36 10.24
N ARG A 362 17.53 9.31 11.06
CA ARG A 362 16.97 9.70 12.35
C ARG A 362 15.98 10.87 12.26
N ASP A 363 15.61 11.32 11.06
CA ASP A 363 14.59 12.36 10.91
C ASP A 363 13.23 11.84 11.43
N PRO A 364 12.66 12.43 12.51
CA PRO A 364 11.40 11.98 13.07
C PRO A 364 10.21 12.18 12.12
N ALA A 365 10.36 12.97 11.07
CA ALA A 365 9.35 13.12 10.02
C ALA A 365 9.26 11.89 9.12
N LEU A 366 10.26 11.01 9.08
CA LEU A 366 10.23 9.81 8.22
C LEU A 366 9.19 8.79 8.70
N ILE A 367 9.11 8.52 10.01
CA ILE A 367 8.10 7.63 10.59
C ILE A 367 7.50 8.29 11.84
N PRO A 368 6.48 9.15 11.67
CA PRO A 368 5.87 9.86 12.78
C PRO A 368 5.28 8.90 13.83
N GLY A 369 5.66 9.08 15.09
CA GLY A 369 5.15 8.28 16.21
C GLY A 369 5.93 7.01 16.51
N LEU A 370 7.02 6.74 15.81
CA LEU A 370 8.00 5.72 16.15
C LEU A 370 9.32 6.39 16.56
N ASP A 371 10.07 5.76 17.46
CA ASP A 371 11.44 6.17 17.79
C ASP A 371 12.31 6.09 16.51
N PRO A 372 12.96 7.18 16.07
CA PRO A 372 13.80 7.18 14.87
C PRO A 372 14.92 6.14 14.89
N GLU A 373 15.39 5.72 16.08
CA GLU A 373 16.40 4.66 16.19
C GLU A 373 15.90 3.30 15.67
N VAL A 374 14.59 3.06 15.63
CA VAL A 374 14.03 1.83 15.04
C VAL A 374 14.29 1.80 13.53
N LEU A 375 14.17 2.94 12.84
CA LEU A 375 14.47 3.00 11.40
C LEU A 375 15.97 2.89 11.15
N ALA A 376 16.80 3.52 11.99
CA ALA A 376 18.25 3.43 11.92
C ALA A 376 18.72 1.97 12.05
N GLU A 377 18.21 1.23 13.03
CA GLU A 377 18.52 -0.18 13.26
C GLU A 377 18.21 -1.06 12.03
N VAL A 378 17.09 -0.79 11.34
CA VAL A 378 16.67 -1.50 10.13
C VAL A 378 17.57 -1.15 8.93
N LEU A 379 17.95 0.12 8.74
CA LEU A 379 18.61 0.58 7.50
C LEU A 379 20.14 0.71 7.57
N GLU A 380 20.71 1.01 8.74
CA GLU A 380 22.17 1.16 8.90
C GLU A 380 22.89 -0.18 8.68
N GLY A 381 22.28 -1.30 9.09
CA GLY A 381 22.80 -2.65 8.87
C GLY A 381 22.80 -3.11 7.40
N TRP A 382 22.17 -2.38 6.48
CA TRP A 382 22.11 -2.76 5.08
C TRP A 382 23.38 -2.32 4.30
N PRO A 383 24.16 -3.25 3.72
CA PRO A 383 25.50 -2.96 3.17
C PRO A 383 25.52 -2.33 1.77
N GLY A 384 24.37 -2.08 1.14
CA GLY A 384 24.31 -1.65 -0.25
C GLY A 384 23.27 -0.58 -0.55
N ASP A 385 22.99 -0.40 -1.84
CA ASP A 385 21.86 0.39 -2.29
C ASP A 385 20.55 -0.35 -1.93
N LEU A 386 19.53 0.44 -1.61
CA LEU A 386 18.22 -0.07 -1.20
C LEU A 386 17.15 0.94 -1.61
N ARG A 387 15.97 0.48 -2.00
CA ARG A 387 14.76 1.32 -2.01
C ARG A 387 13.65 0.54 -1.33
N CYS A 388 13.04 1.11 -0.30
CA CYS A 388 12.04 0.40 0.51
C CYS A 388 10.93 1.33 0.99
N HIS A 389 9.77 0.73 1.28
CA HIS A 389 8.65 1.42 1.92
C HIS A 389 8.95 1.69 3.39
N LEU A 390 8.48 2.84 3.89
CA LEU A 390 8.41 3.12 5.32
C LEU A 390 7.09 2.65 5.95
N SER A 391 6.09 2.33 5.11
CA SER A 391 4.77 1.83 5.49
C SER A 391 4.11 2.65 6.60
N ASN A 392 4.21 3.97 6.52
CA ASN A 392 3.85 4.92 7.58
C ASN A 392 2.50 4.63 8.24
N GLY A 393 1.44 4.50 7.44
CA GLY A 393 0.10 4.25 7.97
C GLY A 393 -0.03 2.88 8.64
N ALA A 394 0.61 1.84 8.08
CA ALA A 394 0.62 0.50 8.66
C ALA A 394 1.41 0.46 9.99
N VAL A 395 2.59 1.08 10.04
CA VAL A 395 3.39 1.21 11.28
C VAL A 395 2.60 1.99 12.34
N GLN A 396 1.97 3.10 11.95
CA GLN A 396 1.16 3.89 12.87
C GLN A 396 -0.04 3.09 13.39
N SER A 397 -0.76 2.38 12.51
CA SER A 397 -1.85 1.48 12.88
C SER A 397 -1.39 0.42 13.86
N PHE A 398 -0.29 -0.28 13.54
CA PHE A 398 0.29 -1.34 14.34
C PHE A 398 0.63 -0.85 15.75
N VAL A 399 1.49 0.17 15.87
CA VAL A 399 1.94 0.71 17.16
C VAL A 399 0.78 1.24 18.01
N ARG A 400 -0.27 1.78 17.38
CA ARG A 400 -1.45 2.29 18.09
C ARG A 400 -2.48 1.20 18.41
N THR A 401 -2.41 0.05 17.76
CA THR A 401 -3.25 -1.12 18.07
C THR A 401 -2.74 -1.88 19.28
N LEU A 402 -1.41 -2.02 19.41
CA LEU A 402 -0.79 -2.83 20.48
C LEU A 402 -1.26 -2.48 21.91
N PRO A 403 -1.41 -1.19 22.31
CA PRO A 403 -1.91 -0.84 23.65
C PRO A 403 -3.38 -1.20 23.92
N LEU A 404 -4.15 -1.58 22.90
CA LEU A 404 -5.52 -2.07 23.06
C LEU A 404 -5.56 -3.54 23.47
N LEU A 405 -4.50 -4.29 23.15
CA LEU A 405 -4.43 -5.73 23.41
C LEU A 405 -4.36 -6.01 24.90
N HIS A 406 -5.22 -6.92 25.34
CA HIS A 406 -5.05 -7.62 26.61
C HIS A 406 -3.63 -8.20 26.71
N PRO A 407 -3.01 -8.35 27.91
CA PRO A 407 -1.66 -8.92 28.04
C PRO A 407 -1.45 -10.33 27.48
N LYS A 408 -2.54 -11.01 27.11
CA LYS A 408 -2.57 -12.32 26.42
C LYS A 408 -3.34 -12.27 25.10
N GLY A 409 -3.68 -11.08 24.63
CA GLY A 409 -4.36 -10.88 23.37
C GLY A 409 -3.40 -10.94 22.19
N THR A 410 -3.96 -11.13 21.01
CA THR A 410 -3.22 -11.28 19.76
C THR A 410 -3.68 -10.25 18.74
N LEU A 411 -2.76 -9.80 17.90
CA LEU A 411 -3.04 -9.07 16.66
C LEU A 411 -2.66 -9.97 15.50
N GLN A 412 -3.61 -10.23 14.61
CA GLN A 412 -3.41 -10.99 13.38
C GLN A 412 -3.60 -10.05 12.19
N VAL A 413 -2.59 -9.96 11.32
CA VAL A 413 -2.69 -9.13 10.11
C VAL A 413 -2.45 -9.98 8.87
N GLN A 414 -3.36 -9.93 7.91
CA GLN A 414 -3.26 -10.61 6.61
C GLN A 414 -3.03 -9.58 5.52
N ASP A 415 -1.81 -9.52 4.99
CA ASP A 415 -1.44 -8.44 4.06
C ASP A 415 -0.21 -8.80 3.20
N LEU A 416 0.13 -7.91 2.26
CA LEU A 416 1.28 -8.04 1.36
C LEU A 416 2.58 -7.59 2.03
N PHE A 417 3.20 -8.50 2.77
CA PHE A 417 4.42 -8.19 3.51
C PHE A 417 5.71 -8.44 2.73
N VAL A 418 6.63 -7.49 2.83
CA VAL A 418 8.07 -7.73 2.69
C VAL A 418 8.59 -8.15 4.07
N THR A 419 8.88 -9.44 4.23
CA THR A 419 9.26 -10.00 5.55
C THR A 419 10.72 -9.80 5.89
N ASP A 420 11.55 -9.58 4.87
CA ASP A 420 12.99 -9.37 4.95
C ASP A 420 13.43 -8.27 3.96
N LEU A 421 14.35 -7.39 4.38
CA LEU A 421 14.81 -6.28 3.53
C LEU A 421 15.49 -6.74 2.24
N THR A 422 16.06 -7.95 2.21
CA THR A 422 16.63 -8.50 0.98
C THR A 422 15.61 -8.65 -0.13
N GLU A 423 14.31 -8.76 0.18
CA GLU A 423 13.26 -8.82 -0.83
C GLU A 423 13.08 -7.49 -1.57
N TYR A 424 13.46 -6.35 -0.97
CA TYR A 424 13.53 -5.05 -1.66
C TYR A 424 14.71 -4.96 -2.64
N GLY A 425 15.82 -5.65 -2.36
CA GLY A 425 16.97 -5.72 -3.26
C GLY A 425 16.79 -6.68 -4.44
N ARG A 426 15.68 -7.45 -4.48
CA ARG A 426 15.40 -8.44 -5.53
C ARG A 426 14.46 -7.92 -6.62
N GLY A 427 14.01 -6.68 -6.52
CA GLY A 427 13.16 -6.02 -7.51
C GLY A 427 12.25 -4.96 -6.89
N PHE A 428 11.65 -4.15 -7.76
CA PHE A 428 10.79 -3.05 -7.32
C PHE A 428 9.52 -3.51 -6.60
N ARG A 429 9.33 -2.96 -5.41
CA ARG A 429 8.09 -3.01 -4.63
C ARG A 429 7.55 -1.59 -4.58
N GLY A 430 6.47 -1.29 -5.27
CA GLY A 430 5.86 0.04 -5.22
C GLY A 430 4.36 -0.01 -5.41
N PRO A 431 3.71 1.17 -5.41
CA PRO A 431 2.27 1.24 -5.48
C PRO A 431 1.78 0.70 -6.82
N GLY A 432 0.97 -0.35 -6.71
CA GLY A 432 0.13 -0.87 -7.78
C GLY A 432 -1.17 -0.10 -7.88
N LYS A 433 -1.77 -0.11 -9.07
CA LYS A 433 -3.13 0.35 -9.29
C LYS A 433 -4.06 -0.84 -9.41
N LEU A 434 -5.12 -0.81 -8.61
CA LEU A 434 -6.32 -1.60 -8.82
C LEU A 434 -7.39 -0.72 -9.48
N ASP A 435 -8.63 -1.21 -9.51
CA ASP A 435 -9.78 -0.61 -10.18
C ASP A 435 -10.32 0.63 -9.42
N GLY A 436 -9.43 1.57 -9.08
CA GLY A 436 -9.72 2.81 -8.34
C GLY A 436 -8.91 2.96 -7.03
N SER A 437 -8.38 1.85 -6.50
CA SER A 437 -7.58 1.83 -5.27
C SER A 437 -6.09 1.57 -5.50
N ILE A 438 -5.30 1.83 -4.45
CA ILE A 438 -3.88 1.54 -4.37
C ILE A 438 -3.68 0.21 -3.65
N VAL A 439 -2.68 -0.53 -4.10
CA VAL A 439 -2.14 -1.67 -3.35
C VAL A 439 -0.64 -1.48 -3.19
N ASN A 440 -0.14 -1.64 -1.98
CA ASN A 440 1.26 -1.48 -1.62
C ASN A 440 1.85 -2.69 -0.92
N TRP A 441 3.16 -2.65 -0.74
CA TRP A 441 3.88 -3.60 0.08
C TRP A 441 4.12 -3.03 1.47
N VAL A 442 3.91 -3.86 2.48
CA VAL A 442 4.11 -3.50 3.88
C VAL A 442 5.50 -3.95 4.31
N ASN A 443 6.29 -3.03 4.86
CA ASN A 443 7.63 -3.30 5.37
C ASN A 443 7.53 -4.08 6.71
N GLY A 444 7.43 -5.40 6.60
CA GLY A 444 7.36 -6.31 7.74
C GLY A 444 8.64 -6.36 8.57
N ALA A 445 9.81 -6.13 7.96
CA ALA A 445 11.08 -6.03 8.69
C ALA A 445 11.06 -4.85 9.68
N LEU A 446 10.50 -3.71 9.26
CA LEU A 446 10.29 -2.56 10.14
C LEU A 446 9.26 -2.84 11.25
N LEU A 447 8.13 -3.47 10.92
CA LEU A 447 7.13 -3.86 11.93
C LEU A 447 7.71 -4.82 12.98
N ARG A 448 8.56 -5.76 12.57
CA ARG A 448 9.26 -6.68 13.48
C ARG A 448 10.14 -5.95 14.47
N THR A 449 10.98 -5.04 13.97
CA THR A 449 11.88 -4.25 14.82
C THR A 449 11.09 -3.35 15.79
N ALA A 450 9.99 -2.75 15.32
CA ALA A 450 9.07 -2.00 16.18
C ALA A 450 8.42 -2.89 17.25
N ALA A 451 7.98 -4.10 16.89
CA ALA A 451 7.40 -5.06 17.83
C ALA A 451 8.40 -5.46 18.93
N ASP A 452 9.63 -5.79 18.55
CA ASP A 452 10.69 -6.20 19.47
C ASP A 452 11.00 -5.09 20.49
N ARG A 453 11.12 -3.83 20.03
CA ARG A 453 11.30 -2.66 20.92
C ARG A 453 10.13 -2.41 21.86
N LEU A 454 8.92 -2.75 21.44
CA LEU A 454 7.71 -2.63 22.25
C LEU A 454 7.46 -3.85 23.15
N GLY A 455 8.33 -4.86 23.12
CA GLY A 455 8.23 -6.06 23.94
C GLY A 455 7.22 -7.09 23.43
N TYR A 456 6.83 -7.01 22.15
CA TYR A 456 5.95 -7.97 21.49
C TYR A 456 6.74 -8.96 20.68
N ARG A 457 6.25 -10.20 20.61
CA ARG A 457 6.82 -11.22 19.74
C ARG A 457 6.01 -11.27 18.44
N LEU A 458 6.68 -11.07 17.31
CA LEU A 458 6.08 -11.16 15.99
C LEU A 458 6.42 -12.50 15.34
N HIS A 459 5.44 -13.11 14.68
CA HIS A 459 5.60 -14.34 13.91
C HIS A 459 5.15 -14.11 12.46
N TRP A 460 5.59 -14.97 11.55
CA TRP A 460 5.08 -14.98 10.19
C TRP A 460 4.56 -16.38 9.90
N ALA A 461 3.33 -16.47 9.42
CA ALA A 461 2.74 -17.72 8.96
C ALA A 461 2.28 -17.58 7.49
N PRO A 462 2.56 -18.57 6.64
CA PRO A 462 1.91 -18.65 5.34
C PRO A 462 0.45 -19.11 5.52
N PHE A 463 -0.38 -18.88 4.51
CA PHE A 463 -1.67 -19.58 4.44
C PHE A 463 -1.43 -21.09 4.28
N LEU A 464 -2.00 -21.91 5.16
CA LEU A 464 -1.85 -23.37 5.09
C LEU A 464 -2.38 -23.94 3.76
N TYR A 465 -3.52 -23.44 3.30
CA TYR A 465 -4.13 -23.87 2.02
C TYR A 465 -3.41 -23.29 0.79
N ARG A 466 -2.57 -22.27 0.96
CA ARG A 466 -1.84 -21.62 -0.14
C ARG A 466 -0.45 -21.16 0.30
N PRO A 467 0.50 -22.08 0.54
CA PRO A 467 1.81 -21.73 1.09
C PRO A 467 2.66 -20.80 0.21
N GLY A 468 2.40 -20.79 -1.10
CA GLY A 468 3.09 -19.93 -2.07
C GLY A 468 2.48 -18.53 -2.25
N SER A 469 1.51 -18.13 -1.40
CA SER A 469 0.92 -16.79 -1.48
C SER A 469 1.95 -15.71 -1.10
N ALA A 470 1.86 -14.56 -1.78
CA ALA A 470 2.60 -13.36 -1.38
C ALA A 470 1.97 -12.68 -0.15
N ILE A 471 0.67 -12.92 0.07
CA ILE A 471 -0.02 -12.50 1.29
C ILE A 471 0.41 -13.43 2.42
N ARG A 472 0.76 -12.85 3.56
CA ARG A 472 1.18 -13.57 4.76
C ARG A 472 0.40 -13.11 5.98
N ILE A 473 0.40 -13.97 6.99
CA ILE A 473 -0.16 -13.69 8.30
C ILE A 473 1.00 -13.24 9.21
N LEU A 474 0.86 -12.05 9.79
CA LEU A 474 1.68 -11.50 10.88
C LEU A 474 1.07 -11.88 12.23
#